data_AF-A0A7Y2JIP0-F1
#
_entry.id   AF-A0A7Y2JIP0-F1
#
_cell.length_a   1.000
_cell.length_b   1.000
_cell.length_c   1.000
_cell.angle_alpha   90.00
_cell.angle_beta   90.00
_cell.angle_gamma   90.00
#
_symmetry.space_group_name_H-M   'P 1'
#
loop_
_entity.id
_entity.type
_entity.pdbx_description
1 polymer ?
#
loop_
_entity_poly.entity_id
_entity_poly.type
_entity_poly.pdbx_seq_one_letter_code
_entity_poly.pdbx_strand_id
1 'polypeptide(L)'
;MNFTETDRIQIRKKGLTTDKVNEQLETFKDGLPYTRLRAAATLDDGILKLNSELIEQYKTYFEEKLDSISVTKFVPASGAATRMFKFLFRFINDYDPAQQSLNAFINKNKLKDLYTFTVGLEKFPFYDMVMDHLKSKEDDFSTLSNDEQIFLFVKSMLDPDGFNFGDSPKGLLPFHNYKNSVSTAFEEHLYETALYTSSNHPSHLHFTISEKYQDRFNDEFKRIEEQVEQITGTNFEVTFSYQHEATDTIAVDLKNNPFREDDGSLHFRPSGHGALLTNLNQLDADVVIIKNIDNVVVKKYKEEVALYKKVLGGILLKTQEQTFKYLNVIDSETYNENDIEAIEMFLKENLNVVIAKDYHKYSDQSKVEYLKENLNKPIRVCGMVKNEGEPGGGPFWIENDHGVSLQIVESAQVNKKNEKQ
;
A
#
# COMPACT_ATOMS: atom_id res chain seq x y z
N MET A 1 -6.04 -30.08 -10.99
CA MET A 1 -5.95 -29.99 -12.47
C MET A 1 -4.70 -30.72 -12.94
N ASN A 2 -4.61 -31.20 -14.19
CA ASN A 2 -3.40 -31.84 -14.71
C ASN A 2 -2.51 -30.83 -15.45
N PHE A 3 -1.39 -30.46 -14.84
CA PHE A 3 -0.34 -29.62 -15.45
C PHE A 3 0.61 -30.45 -16.31
N THR A 4 0.99 -29.92 -17.47
CA THR A 4 2.01 -30.51 -18.37
C THR A 4 3.40 -30.44 -17.73
N GLU A 5 4.39 -31.14 -18.28
CA GLU A 5 5.77 -31.08 -17.75
C GLU A 5 6.38 -29.68 -17.88
N THR A 6 6.10 -28.98 -18.99
CA THR A 6 6.51 -27.59 -19.20
C THR A 6 5.88 -26.66 -18.16
N ASP A 7 4.60 -26.86 -17.83
CA ASP A 7 3.93 -26.11 -16.76
C ASP A 7 4.60 -26.35 -15.39
N ARG A 8 4.93 -27.61 -15.08
CA ARG A 8 5.58 -27.98 -13.81
C ARG A 8 6.96 -27.35 -13.68
N ILE A 9 7.73 -27.29 -14.77
CA ILE A 9 9.04 -26.62 -14.81
C ILE A 9 8.86 -25.12 -14.58
N GLN A 10 7.89 -24.48 -15.24
CA GLN A 10 7.60 -23.07 -15.06
C GLN A 10 7.20 -22.74 -13.61
N ILE A 11 6.29 -23.52 -13.03
CA ILE A 11 5.83 -23.39 -11.64
C ILE A 11 7.01 -23.51 -10.67
N ARG A 12 7.89 -24.50 -10.83
CA ARG A 12 9.08 -24.68 -9.99
C ARG A 12 10.07 -23.52 -10.13
N LYS A 13 10.28 -23.02 -11.36
CA LYS A 13 11.18 -21.89 -11.61
C LYS A 13 10.74 -20.63 -10.86
N LYS A 14 9.43 -20.43 -10.68
CA LYS A 14 8.86 -19.36 -9.86
C LYS A 14 8.93 -19.61 -8.35
N GLY A 15 9.41 -20.77 -7.89
CA GLY A 15 9.41 -21.15 -6.48
C GLY A 15 8.03 -21.60 -5.95
N LEU A 16 7.10 -21.93 -6.85
CA LEU A 16 5.78 -22.46 -6.51
C LEU A 16 5.76 -23.99 -6.59
N THR A 17 4.72 -24.59 -6.00
CA THR A 17 4.41 -26.02 -6.17
C THR A 17 3.09 -26.18 -6.93
N THR A 18 2.91 -27.31 -7.61
CA THR A 18 1.64 -27.60 -8.29
C THR A 18 0.46 -27.62 -7.31
N ASP A 19 0.70 -28.01 -6.06
CA ASP A 19 -0.33 -28.06 -5.03
C ASP A 19 -0.77 -26.66 -4.61
N LYS A 20 0.18 -25.73 -4.40
CA LYS A 20 -0.13 -24.32 -4.17
C LYS A 20 -0.92 -23.71 -5.33
N VAL A 21 -0.56 -24.03 -6.58
CA VAL A 21 -1.29 -23.53 -7.76
C VAL A 21 -2.70 -24.15 -7.82
N ASN A 22 -2.86 -25.43 -7.51
CA ASN A 22 -4.20 -26.04 -7.44
C ASN A 22 -5.04 -25.41 -6.32
N GLU A 23 -4.46 -25.11 -5.16
CA GLU A 23 -5.15 -24.41 -4.06
C GLU A 23 -5.64 -23.01 -4.47
N GLN A 24 -4.81 -22.25 -5.19
CA GLN A 24 -5.21 -20.97 -5.78
C GLN A 24 -6.41 -21.15 -6.73
N LEU A 25 -6.39 -22.16 -7.60
CA LEU A 25 -7.48 -22.44 -8.53
C LEU A 25 -8.78 -22.85 -7.83
N GLU A 26 -8.70 -23.67 -6.78
CA GLU A 26 -9.89 -24.01 -5.98
C GLU A 26 -10.45 -22.78 -5.26
N THR A 27 -9.58 -21.92 -4.70
CA THR A 27 -10.00 -20.64 -4.09
C THR A 27 -10.76 -19.75 -5.08
N PHE A 28 -10.35 -19.71 -6.36
CA PHE A 28 -11.08 -18.95 -7.38
C PHE A 28 -12.43 -19.55 -7.76
N LYS A 29 -12.58 -20.88 -7.68
CA LYS A 29 -13.86 -21.56 -7.93
C LYS A 29 -14.84 -21.36 -6.78
N ASP A 30 -14.36 -21.50 -5.56
CA ASP A 30 -15.17 -21.38 -4.35
C ASP A 30 -15.48 -19.90 -4.03
N GLY A 31 -14.62 -19.00 -4.50
CA GLY A 31 -14.63 -17.59 -4.15
C GLY A 31 -13.92 -17.33 -2.82
N LEU A 32 -13.49 -16.10 -2.60
CA LEU A 32 -12.93 -15.71 -1.31
C LEU A 32 -14.04 -15.74 -0.24
N PRO A 33 -13.80 -16.37 0.92
CA PRO A 33 -14.77 -16.37 2.00
C PRO A 33 -15.01 -14.94 2.48
N TYR A 34 -16.28 -14.62 2.72
CA TYR A 34 -16.64 -13.34 3.31
C TYR A 34 -16.18 -13.29 4.77
N THR A 35 -15.77 -12.09 5.20
CA THR A 35 -15.42 -11.85 6.59
C THR A 35 -16.67 -11.97 7.47
N ARG A 36 -16.55 -12.67 8.61
CA ARG A 36 -17.61 -12.70 9.63
C ARG A 36 -17.61 -11.38 10.41
N LEU A 37 -18.39 -10.42 9.95
CA LEU A 37 -18.57 -9.14 10.63
C LEU A 37 -19.35 -9.32 11.94
N ARG A 38 -18.86 -8.72 13.02
CA ARG A 38 -19.55 -8.67 14.32
C ARG A 38 -20.18 -7.31 14.55
N ALA A 39 -19.42 -6.23 14.36
CA ALA A 39 -19.88 -4.85 14.52
C ALA A 39 -18.93 -3.88 13.81
N ALA A 40 -19.41 -2.70 13.44
CA ALA A 40 -18.54 -1.60 13.04
C ALA A 40 -17.80 -1.04 14.26
N ALA A 41 -16.55 -0.63 14.08
CA ALA A 41 -15.84 0.10 15.13
C ALA A 41 -16.36 1.54 15.20
N THR A 42 -16.47 2.08 16.40
CA THR A 42 -17.00 3.42 16.69
C THR A 42 -16.06 4.17 17.63
N LEU A 43 -16.30 5.47 17.83
CA LEU A 43 -15.51 6.29 18.76
C LEU A 43 -15.58 5.80 20.21
N ASP A 44 -16.63 5.07 20.57
CA ASP A 44 -16.83 4.51 21.91
C ASP A 44 -16.44 3.00 21.95
N ASP A 45 -16.07 2.41 20.82
CA ASP A 45 -15.75 0.98 20.70
C ASP A 45 -14.77 0.70 19.54
N GLY A 46 -13.48 0.58 19.85
CA GLY A 46 -12.44 0.20 18.90
C GLY A 46 -11.76 1.36 18.15
N ILE A 47 -12.16 2.63 18.36
CA ILE A 47 -11.48 3.80 17.78
C ILE A 47 -11.06 4.78 18.88
N LEU A 48 -9.76 5.02 19.00
CA LEU A 48 -9.23 6.06 19.87
C LEU A 48 -9.47 7.45 19.27
N LYS A 49 -10.31 8.26 19.94
CA LYS A 49 -10.51 9.66 19.58
C LYS A 49 -9.37 10.52 20.11
N LEU A 50 -8.74 11.28 19.22
CA LEU A 50 -7.69 12.23 19.58
C LEU A 50 -8.24 13.64 19.76
N ASN A 51 -7.80 14.32 20.81
CA ASN A 51 -7.98 15.75 21.02
C ASN A 51 -6.62 16.46 20.82
N SER A 52 -6.60 17.79 20.88
CA SER A 52 -5.38 18.58 20.67
C SER A 52 -4.28 18.28 21.68
N GLU A 53 -4.63 17.97 22.93
CA GLU A 53 -3.66 17.63 23.98
C GLU A 53 -2.99 16.29 23.71
N LEU A 54 -3.77 15.25 23.38
CA LEU A 54 -3.25 13.93 23.03
C LEU A 54 -2.40 13.99 21.75
N ILE A 55 -2.81 14.79 20.76
CA ILE A 55 -2.03 15.00 19.53
C ILE A 55 -0.64 15.54 19.89
N GLU A 56 -0.56 16.62 20.67
CA GLU A 56 0.73 17.20 21.03
C GLU A 56 1.55 16.27 21.94
N GLN A 57 0.90 15.57 22.86
CA GLN A 57 1.54 14.61 23.75
C GLN A 57 2.21 13.47 22.96
N TYR A 58 1.48 12.81 22.06
CA TYR A 58 2.03 11.68 21.30
C TYR A 58 3.06 12.13 20.27
N LYS A 59 2.83 13.27 19.61
CA LYS A 59 3.82 13.88 18.71
C LYS A 59 5.13 14.14 19.46
N THR A 60 5.09 14.86 20.58
CA THR A 60 6.28 15.19 21.37
C THR A 60 6.99 13.92 21.85
N TYR A 61 6.25 12.94 22.35
CA TYR A 61 6.83 11.68 22.81
C TYR A 61 7.55 10.91 21.69
N PHE A 62 7.02 10.92 20.47
CA PHE A 62 7.71 10.33 19.31
C PHE A 62 8.99 11.09 18.96
N GLU A 63 8.92 12.43 18.92
CA GLU A 63 10.08 13.28 18.62
C GLU A 63 11.21 13.10 19.65
N GLU A 64 10.89 12.97 20.94
CA GLU A 64 11.86 12.73 22.02
C GLU A 64 12.56 11.37 21.92
N LYS A 65 11.91 10.36 21.33
CA LYS A 65 12.44 8.99 21.22
C LYS A 65 13.20 8.75 19.91
N LEU A 66 13.05 9.63 18.92
CA LEU A 66 13.49 9.41 17.54
C LEU A 66 14.98 9.09 17.42
N ASP A 67 15.84 9.77 18.19
CA ASP A 67 17.29 9.53 18.19
C ASP A 67 17.70 8.20 18.85
N SER A 68 16.80 7.56 19.60
CA SER A 68 17.07 6.33 20.36
C SER A 68 16.47 5.06 19.74
N ILE A 69 15.79 5.19 18.60
CA ILE A 69 15.08 4.11 17.93
C ILE A 69 15.40 4.11 16.44
N SER A 70 15.30 2.95 15.82
CA SER A 70 15.37 2.79 14.37
C SER A 70 13.97 2.88 13.74
N VAL A 71 13.77 3.89 12.89
CA VAL A 71 12.50 4.07 12.16
C VAL A 71 12.73 3.87 10.67
N THR A 72 12.04 2.89 10.09
CA THR A 72 12.08 2.61 8.65
C THR A 72 10.73 2.89 8.00
N LYS A 73 10.71 3.68 6.94
CA LYS A 73 9.52 3.78 6.08
C LYS A 73 9.52 2.67 5.04
N PHE A 74 8.54 1.81 5.08
CA PHE A 74 8.35 0.73 4.13
C PHE A 74 7.31 1.11 3.06
N VAL A 75 7.74 1.09 1.79
CA VAL A 75 6.94 1.57 0.65
C VAL A 75 6.78 0.47 -0.39
N PRO A 76 5.59 -0.15 -0.49
CA PRO A 76 5.29 -1.07 -1.58
C PRO A 76 5.26 -0.32 -2.92
N ALA A 77 6.20 -0.64 -3.84
CA ALA A 77 6.41 0.06 -5.11
C ALA A 77 6.55 -0.87 -6.33
N SER A 78 6.28 -2.17 -6.18
CA SER A 78 6.43 -3.18 -7.25
C SER A 78 5.32 -3.12 -8.31
N GLY A 79 4.21 -2.44 -8.01
CA GLY A 79 3.05 -2.34 -8.90
C GLY A 79 3.30 -1.48 -10.14
N ALA A 80 3.04 -2.04 -11.32
CA ALA A 80 2.97 -1.30 -12.57
C ALA A 80 1.71 -0.43 -12.65
N ALA A 81 1.77 0.66 -13.41
CA ALA A 81 0.65 1.58 -13.60
C ALA A 81 -0.39 1.10 -14.63
N THR A 82 -0.26 -0.11 -15.18
CA THR A 82 -1.10 -0.62 -16.28
C THR A 82 -2.61 -0.50 -16.02
N ARG A 83 -3.06 -0.75 -14.78
CA ARG A 83 -4.49 -0.61 -14.42
C ARG A 83 -4.96 0.84 -14.45
N MET A 84 -4.10 1.79 -14.07
CA MET A 84 -4.40 3.23 -14.09
C MET A 84 -4.69 3.71 -15.51
N PHE A 85 -3.98 3.16 -16.50
CA PHE A 85 -4.10 3.57 -17.91
C PHE A 85 -5.01 2.67 -18.76
N LYS A 86 -5.76 1.74 -18.16
CA LYS A 86 -6.60 0.77 -18.89
C LYS A 86 -7.58 1.43 -19.87
N PHE A 87 -8.22 2.54 -19.47
CA PHE A 87 -9.17 3.24 -20.31
C PHE A 87 -8.51 3.94 -21.51
N LEU A 88 -7.23 4.30 -21.37
CA LEU A 88 -6.44 4.92 -22.44
C LEU A 88 -5.89 3.88 -23.43
N PHE A 89 -5.50 2.69 -22.95
CA PHE A 89 -5.22 1.56 -23.84
C PHE A 89 -6.43 1.20 -24.70
N ARG A 90 -7.61 1.17 -24.07
CA ARG A 90 -8.87 0.98 -24.82
C ARG A 90 -9.10 2.10 -25.83
N PHE A 91 -8.85 3.35 -25.45
CA PHE A 91 -8.98 4.49 -26.35
C PHE A 91 -8.09 4.35 -27.59
N ILE A 92 -6.80 4.04 -27.44
CA ILE A 92 -5.90 3.87 -28.60
C ILE A 92 -6.38 2.76 -29.55
N ASN A 93 -6.91 1.67 -29.00
CA ASN A 93 -7.33 0.51 -29.80
C ASN A 93 -8.68 0.72 -30.52
N ASP A 94 -9.63 1.43 -29.87
CA ASP A 94 -11.01 1.53 -30.32
C ASP A 94 -11.31 2.84 -31.09
N TYR A 95 -10.47 3.87 -30.95
CA TYR A 95 -10.69 5.19 -31.55
C TYR A 95 -9.81 5.41 -32.77
N ASP A 96 -10.42 5.95 -33.83
CA ASP A 96 -9.75 6.39 -35.05
C ASP A 96 -10.17 7.84 -35.35
N PRO A 97 -9.26 8.83 -35.28
CA PRO A 97 -9.57 10.22 -35.53
C PRO A 97 -10.03 10.50 -36.98
N ALA A 98 -9.71 9.63 -37.94
CA ALA A 98 -10.17 9.77 -39.33
C ALA A 98 -11.65 9.37 -39.53
N GLN A 99 -12.22 8.59 -38.61
CA GLN A 99 -13.57 8.03 -38.76
C GLN A 99 -14.64 8.80 -37.96
N GLN A 100 -14.28 9.38 -36.82
CA GLN A 100 -15.22 10.11 -35.96
C GLN A 100 -14.50 11.10 -35.04
N SER A 101 -15.22 12.13 -34.60
CA SER A 101 -14.69 13.04 -33.58
C SER A 101 -14.59 12.38 -32.21
N LEU A 102 -13.65 12.86 -31.40
CA LEU A 102 -13.39 12.37 -30.04
C LEU A 102 -14.63 12.49 -29.16
N ASN A 103 -15.35 13.61 -29.27
CA ASN A 103 -16.60 13.83 -28.54
C ASN A 103 -17.69 12.83 -28.92
N ALA A 104 -17.82 12.48 -30.20
CA ALA A 104 -18.79 11.47 -30.63
C ALA A 104 -18.43 10.08 -30.07
N PHE A 105 -17.15 9.71 -30.10
CA PHE A 105 -16.64 8.46 -29.55
C PHE A 105 -16.88 8.34 -28.04
N ILE A 106 -16.55 9.39 -27.27
CA ILE A 106 -16.76 9.44 -25.82
C ILE A 106 -18.23 9.28 -25.47
N ASN A 107 -19.12 10.03 -26.13
CA ASN A 107 -20.56 10.01 -25.85
C ASN A 107 -21.20 8.67 -26.20
N LYS A 108 -20.86 8.10 -27.37
CA LYS A 108 -21.34 6.79 -27.82
C LYS A 108 -20.97 5.68 -26.83
N ASN A 109 -19.74 5.71 -26.31
CA ASN A 109 -19.20 4.67 -25.43
C ASN A 109 -19.34 4.98 -23.93
N LYS A 110 -19.90 6.15 -23.56
CA LYS A 110 -20.09 6.64 -22.19
C LYS A 110 -18.78 6.65 -21.37
N LEU A 111 -17.67 7.08 -22.00
CA LEU A 111 -16.32 7.05 -21.41
C LEU A 111 -16.05 8.30 -20.56
N LYS A 112 -16.64 8.37 -19.36
CA LYS A 112 -16.50 9.52 -18.45
C LYS A 112 -15.05 9.81 -18.06
N ASP A 113 -14.25 8.78 -17.80
CA ASP A 113 -12.85 8.95 -17.39
C ASP A 113 -12.00 9.55 -18.51
N LEU A 114 -12.25 9.14 -19.77
CA LEU A 114 -11.60 9.71 -20.94
C LEU A 114 -11.98 11.18 -21.13
N TYR A 115 -13.25 11.52 -20.97
CA TYR A 115 -13.69 12.92 -20.99
C TYR A 115 -12.95 13.77 -19.93
N THR A 116 -12.96 13.32 -18.68
CA THR A 116 -12.27 14.02 -17.58
C THR A 116 -10.77 14.16 -17.85
N PHE A 117 -10.13 13.10 -18.35
CA PHE A 117 -8.72 13.11 -18.73
C PHE A 117 -8.42 14.17 -19.79
N THR A 118 -9.21 14.23 -20.88
CA THR A 118 -9.00 15.20 -21.97
C THR A 118 -9.20 16.64 -21.51
N VAL A 119 -10.20 16.91 -20.66
CA VAL A 119 -10.43 18.25 -20.08
C VAL A 119 -9.31 18.67 -19.12
N GLY A 120 -8.72 17.72 -18.41
CA GLY A 120 -7.64 17.95 -17.46
C GLY A 120 -6.23 17.76 -18.03
N LEU A 121 -6.08 17.53 -19.34
CA LEU A 121 -4.84 17.03 -19.93
C LEU A 121 -3.62 17.90 -19.62
N GLU A 122 -3.78 19.22 -19.76
CA GLU A 122 -2.72 20.21 -19.51
C GLU A 122 -2.32 20.32 -18.03
N LYS A 123 -3.10 19.74 -17.11
CA LYS A 123 -2.82 19.80 -15.66
C LYS A 123 -1.91 18.66 -15.20
N PHE A 124 -1.65 17.67 -16.05
CA PHE A 124 -0.79 16.56 -15.66
C PHE A 124 0.68 16.98 -15.59
N PRO A 125 1.45 16.48 -14.61
CA PRO A 125 2.88 16.80 -14.48
C PRO A 125 3.73 16.39 -15.68
N PHE A 126 3.27 15.43 -16.48
CA PHE A 126 3.96 14.95 -17.67
C PHE A 126 3.52 15.66 -18.96
N TYR A 127 2.60 16.63 -18.91
CA TYR A 127 2.02 17.22 -20.12
C TYR A 127 3.07 17.85 -21.04
N ASP A 128 3.85 18.80 -20.52
CA ASP A 128 4.88 19.51 -21.31
C ASP A 128 5.93 18.53 -21.85
N MET A 129 6.33 17.56 -21.03
CA MET A 129 7.28 16.51 -21.41
C MET A 129 6.80 15.69 -22.62
N VAL A 130 5.53 15.28 -22.64
CA VAL A 130 4.97 14.51 -23.75
C VAL A 130 4.78 15.39 -24.99
N MET A 131 4.35 16.64 -24.81
CA MET A 131 4.16 17.59 -25.91
C MET A 131 5.47 17.95 -26.60
N ASP A 132 6.54 18.18 -25.84
CA ASP A 132 7.85 18.50 -26.39
C ASP A 132 8.44 17.30 -27.15
N HIS A 133 8.23 16.09 -26.64
CA HIS A 133 8.61 14.87 -27.35
C HIS A 133 7.89 14.74 -28.70
N LEU A 134 6.58 15.00 -28.75
CA LEU A 134 5.80 14.94 -29.98
C LEU A 134 6.24 15.99 -31.00
N LYS A 135 6.39 17.25 -30.57
CA LYS A 135 6.87 18.33 -31.44
C LYS A 135 8.28 18.07 -31.99
N SER A 136 9.10 17.29 -31.28
CA SER A 136 10.45 16.92 -31.74
C SER A 136 10.46 15.77 -32.75
N LYS A 137 9.41 14.95 -32.80
CA LYS A 137 9.30 13.78 -33.70
C LYS A 137 8.44 14.04 -34.93
N GLU A 138 7.45 14.93 -34.82
CA GLU A 138 6.42 15.17 -35.83
C GLU A 138 6.45 16.65 -36.24
N ASP A 139 7.10 16.96 -37.37
CA ASP A 139 7.32 18.34 -37.84
C ASP A 139 6.00 19.14 -37.97
N ASP A 140 4.91 18.47 -38.34
CA ASP A 140 3.60 19.07 -38.57
C ASP A 140 2.62 18.91 -37.40
N PHE A 141 3.07 18.45 -36.22
CA PHE A 141 2.20 18.17 -35.07
C PHE A 141 1.27 19.34 -34.72
N SER A 142 1.79 20.56 -34.79
CA SER A 142 1.04 21.78 -34.47
C SER A 142 -0.09 22.11 -35.46
N THR A 143 -0.07 21.50 -36.65
CA THR A 143 -1.09 21.70 -37.71
C THR A 143 -2.20 20.66 -37.65
N LEU A 144 -2.02 19.59 -36.88
CA LEU A 144 -3.00 18.52 -36.70
C LEU A 144 -4.25 19.02 -35.97
N SER A 145 -5.37 18.35 -36.20
CA SER A 145 -6.59 18.61 -35.42
C SER A 145 -6.39 18.28 -33.94
N ASN A 146 -7.17 18.92 -33.07
CA ASN A 146 -7.11 18.65 -31.63
C ASN A 146 -7.34 17.17 -31.29
N ASP A 147 -8.23 16.49 -32.03
CA ASP A 147 -8.54 15.08 -31.83
C ASP A 147 -7.35 14.17 -32.18
N GLU A 148 -6.62 14.49 -33.26
CA GLU A 148 -5.38 13.81 -33.65
C GLU A 148 -4.25 14.08 -32.65
N GLN A 149 -4.10 15.33 -32.18
CA GLN A 149 -3.10 15.68 -31.17
C GLN A 149 -3.32 14.91 -29.88
N ILE A 150 -4.57 14.79 -29.40
CA ILE A 150 -4.90 14.00 -28.20
C ILE A 150 -4.61 12.51 -28.43
N PHE A 151 -4.96 11.96 -29.60
CA PHE A 151 -4.67 10.57 -29.91
C PHE A 151 -3.17 10.28 -29.89
N LEU A 152 -2.36 11.13 -30.54
CA LEU A 152 -0.90 11.01 -30.55
C LEU A 152 -0.29 11.23 -29.16
N PHE A 153 -0.85 12.14 -28.36
CA PHE A 153 -0.46 12.32 -26.96
C PHE A 153 -0.62 11.03 -26.17
N VAL A 154 -1.82 10.44 -26.20
CA VAL A 154 -2.10 9.21 -25.44
C VAL A 154 -1.25 8.05 -25.97
N LYS A 155 -1.03 7.97 -27.29
CA LYS A 155 -0.13 6.98 -27.90
C LYS A 155 1.30 7.15 -27.40
N SER A 156 1.89 8.33 -27.51
CA SER A 156 3.25 8.64 -27.04
C SER A 156 3.44 8.31 -25.55
N MET A 157 2.41 8.54 -24.73
CA MET A 157 2.44 8.22 -23.31
C MET A 157 2.55 6.70 -23.02
N LEU A 158 1.90 5.86 -23.83
CA LEU A 158 1.73 4.43 -23.56
C LEU A 158 2.61 3.52 -24.41
N ASP A 159 3.07 3.99 -25.57
CA ASP A 159 3.89 3.24 -26.51
C ASP A 159 5.27 2.93 -25.89
N PRO A 160 5.80 1.69 -26.04
CA PRO A 160 7.18 1.36 -25.68
C PRO A 160 8.25 2.29 -26.29
N ASP A 161 8.02 2.82 -27.50
CA ASP A 161 8.94 3.74 -28.19
C ASP A 161 8.73 5.23 -27.80
N GLY A 162 7.75 5.48 -26.93
CA GLY A 162 7.48 6.76 -26.29
C GLY A 162 7.91 6.74 -24.82
N PHE A 163 6.97 7.05 -23.93
CA PHE A 163 7.22 7.12 -22.48
C PHE A 163 6.95 5.83 -21.72
N ASN A 164 6.20 4.89 -22.33
CA ASN A 164 5.84 3.60 -21.74
C ASN A 164 5.34 3.71 -20.29
N PHE A 165 4.48 4.69 -19.99
CA PHE A 165 3.92 4.86 -18.64
C PHE A 165 3.04 3.69 -18.22
N GLY A 166 2.48 2.96 -19.19
CA GLY A 166 1.65 1.78 -18.95
C GLY A 166 2.38 0.62 -18.27
N ASP A 167 3.64 0.37 -18.61
CA ASP A 167 4.46 -0.68 -17.97
C ASP A 167 5.33 -0.11 -16.83
N SER A 168 5.59 1.20 -16.80
CA SER A 168 6.44 1.82 -15.78
C SER A 168 5.91 1.61 -14.35
N PRO A 169 6.81 1.44 -13.36
CA PRO A 169 6.42 1.36 -11.95
C PRO A 169 5.85 2.72 -11.51
N LYS A 170 4.80 2.70 -10.69
CA LYS A 170 4.13 3.93 -10.23
C LYS A 170 5.08 4.91 -9.55
N GLY A 171 6.08 4.39 -8.84
CA GLY A 171 7.11 5.20 -8.16
C GLY A 171 7.87 6.14 -9.08
N LEU A 172 8.07 5.77 -10.35
CA LEU A 172 8.84 6.56 -11.32
C LEU A 172 7.96 7.43 -12.22
N LEU A 173 6.64 7.45 -12.00
CA LEU A 173 5.76 8.31 -12.77
C LEU A 173 5.89 9.77 -12.31
N PRO A 174 5.89 10.73 -13.25
CA PRO A 174 5.72 12.15 -12.94
C PRO A 174 4.40 12.37 -12.18
N PHE A 175 4.49 12.77 -10.91
CA PHE A 175 3.34 12.72 -10.00
C PHE A 175 2.88 14.10 -9.53
N HIS A 176 3.81 15.00 -9.20
CA HIS A 176 3.51 16.39 -8.82
C HIS A 176 4.29 17.37 -9.68
N ASN A 177 3.64 18.47 -10.07
CA ASN A 177 4.27 19.58 -10.75
C ASN A 177 4.46 20.76 -9.78
N TYR A 178 5.69 21.25 -9.70
CA TYR A 178 6.09 22.44 -8.95
C TYR A 178 6.58 23.50 -9.93
N LYS A 179 6.72 24.74 -9.46
CA LYS A 179 7.03 25.90 -10.31
C LYS A 179 8.21 25.68 -11.27
N ASN A 180 9.22 24.91 -10.85
CA ASN A 180 10.45 24.69 -11.61
C ASN A 180 10.82 23.20 -11.74
N SER A 181 9.99 22.27 -11.29
CA SER A 181 10.35 20.85 -11.28
C SER A 181 9.14 19.95 -11.26
N VAL A 182 9.31 18.75 -11.80
CA VAL A 182 8.34 17.67 -11.70
C VAL A 182 8.94 16.60 -10.82
N SER A 183 8.20 16.18 -9.79
CA SER A 183 8.66 15.16 -8.86
C SER A 183 7.93 13.86 -9.11
N THR A 184 8.68 12.77 -9.03
CA THR A 184 8.11 11.42 -9.09
C THR A 184 7.50 11.04 -7.75
N ALA A 185 6.63 10.02 -7.74
CA ALA A 185 6.08 9.53 -6.47
C ALA A 185 7.19 9.02 -5.53
N PHE A 186 8.23 8.39 -6.08
CA PHE A 186 9.43 7.98 -5.35
C PHE A 186 10.13 9.18 -4.67
N GLU A 187 10.39 10.26 -5.40
CA GLU A 187 10.98 11.49 -4.86
C GLU A 187 10.12 12.11 -3.74
N GLU A 188 8.80 12.14 -3.93
CA GLU A 188 7.85 12.66 -2.94
C GLU A 188 7.89 11.90 -1.61
N HIS A 189 8.18 10.60 -1.65
CA HIS A 189 8.36 9.80 -0.45
C HIS A 189 9.58 10.23 0.37
N LEU A 190 10.69 10.65 -0.23
CA LEU A 190 11.87 11.13 0.52
C LEU A 190 11.54 12.44 1.24
N TYR A 191 10.97 13.42 0.53
CA TYR A 191 10.54 14.69 1.14
C TYR A 191 9.56 14.49 2.30
N GLU A 192 8.59 13.60 2.13
CA GLU A 192 7.63 13.33 3.21
C GLU A 192 8.30 12.68 4.42
N THR A 193 9.24 11.77 4.20
CA THR A 193 9.90 11.00 5.27
C THR A 193 10.72 11.92 6.16
N ALA A 194 11.49 12.84 5.55
CA ALA A 194 12.27 13.82 6.29
C ALA A 194 11.46 14.64 7.32
N LEU A 195 10.16 14.89 7.07
CA LEU A 195 9.33 15.66 7.99
C LEU A 195 9.06 14.96 9.33
N TYR A 196 9.24 13.65 9.42
CA TYR A 196 9.00 12.90 10.67
C TYR A 196 10.11 11.93 11.06
N THR A 197 11.12 11.67 10.24
CA THR A 197 12.27 10.84 10.62
C THR A 197 13.59 11.61 10.67
N SER A 198 13.59 12.93 10.45
CA SER A 198 14.81 13.72 10.59
C SER A 198 15.32 13.68 12.03
N SER A 199 16.50 13.08 12.20
CA SER A 199 17.17 12.84 13.46
C SER A 199 18.68 13.04 13.28
N ASN A 200 19.49 12.72 14.30
CA ASN A 200 20.95 12.67 14.14
C ASN A 200 21.45 11.50 13.25
N HIS A 201 20.56 10.59 12.86
CA HIS A 201 20.83 9.43 12.01
C HIS A 201 20.16 9.58 10.64
N PRO A 202 20.68 8.89 9.60
CA PRO A 202 20.03 8.84 8.30
C PRO A 202 18.58 8.34 8.39
N SER A 203 17.71 8.90 7.57
CA SER A 203 16.33 8.42 7.43
C SER A 203 16.28 7.17 6.56
N HIS A 204 15.79 6.07 7.12
CA HIS A 204 15.72 4.79 6.41
C HIS A 204 14.42 4.66 5.61
N LEU A 205 14.57 4.43 4.31
CA LEU A 205 13.46 4.06 3.42
C LEU A 205 13.74 2.71 2.80
N HIS A 206 12.72 1.86 2.80
CA HIS A 206 12.77 0.55 2.17
C HIS A 206 11.65 0.43 1.14
N PHE A 207 12.00 0.16 -0.10
CA PHE A 207 11.03 0.00 -1.19
C PHE A 207 10.97 -1.46 -1.64
N THR A 208 9.76 -1.98 -1.84
CA THR A 208 9.62 -3.24 -2.59
C THR A 208 9.42 -2.90 -4.05
N ILE A 209 10.33 -3.35 -4.92
CA ILE A 209 10.28 -3.06 -6.36
C ILE A 209 10.26 -4.35 -7.17
N SER A 210 9.96 -4.24 -8.46
CA SER A 210 10.22 -5.33 -9.39
C SER A 210 11.69 -5.29 -9.80
N GLU A 211 12.36 -6.45 -9.79
CA GLU A 211 13.80 -6.56 -10.12
C GLU A 211 14.13 -5.93 -11.49
N LYS A 212 13.23 -6.06 -12.48
CA LYS A 212 13.39 -5.43 -13.81
C LYS A 212 13.50 -3.90 -13.80
N TYR A 213 13.14 -3.24 -12.70
CA TYR A 213 13.16 -1.78 -12.58
C TYR A 213 14.23 -1.25 -11.62
N GLN A 214 15.08 -2.12 -11.07
CA GLN A 214 16.12 -1.73 -10.13
C GLN A 214 17.01 -0.61 -10.66
N ASP A 215 17.56 -0.75 -11.86
CA ASP A 215 18.48 0.24 -12.41
C ASP A 215 17.80 1.60 -12.56
N ARG A 216 16.52 1.62 -12.98
CA ARG A 216 15.75 2.87 -13.10
C ARG A 216 15.51 3.54 -11.75
N PHE A 217 15.27 2.78 -10.67
CA PHE A 217 15.14 3.35 -9.32
C PHE A 217 16.49 3.85 -8.79
N ASN A 218 17.59 3.13 -9.04
CA ASN A 218 18.93 3.57 -8.67
C ASN A 218 19.33 4.86 -9.37
N ASP A 219 19.04 4.96 -10.68
CA ASP A 219 19.34 6.16 -11.46
C ASP A 219 18.48 7.35 -11.04
N GLU A 220 17.19 7.11 -10.76
CA GLU A 220 16.31 8.15 -10.22
C GLU A 220 16.78 8.62 -8.84
N PHE A 221 17.18 7.71 -7.94
CA PHE A 221 17.72 8.08 -6.63
C PHE A 221 18.99 8.94 -6.76
N LYS A 222 19.97 8.52 -7.57
CA LYS A 222 21.19 9.31 -7.84
C LYS A 222 20.88 10.70 -8.40
N ARG A 223 19.81 10.83 -9.20
CA ARG A 223 19.39 12.11 -9.79
C ARG A 223 18.84 13.07 -8.73
N ILE A 224 18.14 12.56 -7.71
CA ILE A 224 17.39 13.40 -6.75
C ILE A 224 18.09 13.54 -5.39
N GLU A 225 18.94 12.60 -4.99
CA GLU A 225 19.50 12.47 -3.63
C GLU A 225 20.08 13.80 -3.12
N GLU A 226 21.11 14.33 -3.79
CA GLU A 226 21.79 15.56 -3.36
C GLU A 226 20.81 16.74 -3.20
N GLN A 227 19.88 16.91 -4.14
CA GLN A 227 18.90 17.99 -4.09
C GLN A 227 17.94 17.83 -2.91
N VAL A 228 17.44 16.61 -2.68
CA VAL A 228 16.50 16.34 -1.61
C VAL A 228 17.19 16.52 -0.25
N GLU A 229 18.39 15.96 -0.06
CA GLU A 229 19.17 16.10 1.16
C GLU A 229 19.48 17.56 1.50
N GLN A 230 19.85 18.38 0.49
CA GLN A 230 20.08 19.81 0.68
C GLN A 230 18.81 20.56 1.09
N ILE A 231 17.66 20.22 0.51
CA ILE A 231 16.39 20.89 0.81
C ILE A 231 15.86 20.48 2.18
N THR A 232 16.00 19.21 2.56
CA THR A 232 15.44 18.68 3.82
C THR A 232 16.40 18.76 4.99
N GLY A 233 17.71 18.85 4.73
CA GLY A 233 18.74 18.73 5.76
C GLY A 233 18.83 17.33 6.37
N THR A 234 18.43 16.31 5.62
CA THR A 234 18.33 14.92 6.10
C THR A 234 19.06 14.01 5.13
N ASN A 235 19.95 13.16 5.64
CA ASN A 235 20.59 12.13 4.83
C ASN A 235 19.67 10.91 4.71
N PHE A 236 19.70 10.21 3.58
CA PHE A 236 18.83 9.05 3.36
C PHE A 236 19.61 7.75 3.20
N GLU A 237 19.07 6.67 3.78
CA GLU A 237 19.48 5.31 3.46
C GLU A 237 18.32 4.60 2.76
N VAL A 238 18.45 4.43 1.45
CA VAL A 238 17.44 3.80 0.60
C VAL A 238 17.85 2.37 0.28
N THR A 239 16.99 1.42 0.63
CA THR A 239 17.17 0.00 0.33
C THR A 239 16.01 -0.54 -0.50
N PHE A 240 16.29 -1.60 -1.26
CA PHE A 240 15.31 -2.27 -2.10
C PHE A 240 15.20 -3.75 -1.73
N SER A 241 13.97 -4.27 -1.73
CA SER A 241 13.71 -5.70 -1.80
C SER A 241 12.79 -6.01 -2.97
N TYR A 242 12.68 -7.28 -3.32
CA TYR A 242 11.84 -7.71 -4.44
C TYR A 242 10.63 -8.46 -3.93
N GLN A 243 9.56 -8.36 -4.70
CA GLN A 243 8.42 -9.26 -4.52
C GLN A 243 8.84 -10.66 -4.97
N HIS A 244 8.83 -11.64 -4.06
CA HIS A 244 9.16 -13.02 -4.41
C HIS A 244 8.13 -13.59 -5.40
N GLU A 245 8.58 -14.07 -6.56
CA GLU A 245 7.75 -14.76 -7.55
C GLU A 245 7.02 -15.99 -6.96
N ALA A 246 7.53 -16.54 -5.86
CA ALA A 246 6.91 -17.63 -5.12
C ALA A 246 5.58 -17.24 -4.45
N THR A 247 5.24 -15.95 -4.48
CA THR A 247 3.93 -15.43 -4.05
C THR A 247 2.98 -15.19 -5.21
N ASP A 248 3.43 -15.31 -6.46
CA ASP A 248 2.60 -15.05 -7.63
C ASP A 248 1.37 -15.96 -7.64
N THR A 249 0.28 -15.41 -8.15
CA THR A 249 -0.98 -16.13 -8.31
C THR A 249 -1.24 -16.41 -9.78
N ILE A 250 -1.64 -17.64 -10.10
CA ILE A 250 -1.98 -18.03 -11.46
C ILE A 250 -3.17 -17.19 -11.96
N ALA A 251 -3.08 -16.66 -13.17
CA ALA A 251 -4.20 -15.98 -13.79
C ALA A 251 -5.17 -16.99 -14.38
N VAL A 252 -6.47 -16.66 -14.36
CA VAL A 252 -7.53 -17.51 -14.89
C VAL A 252 -8.43 -16.77 -15.87
N ASP A 253 -9.06 -17.52 -16.78
CA ASP A 253 -10.12 -17.03 -17.65
C ASP A 253 -11.46 -16.90 -16.90
N LEU A 254 -12.51 -16.43 -17.58
CA LEU A 254 -13.86 -16.28 -17.01
C LEU A 254 -14.51 -17.61 -16.58
N LYS A 255 -13.91 -18.75 -16.95
CA LYS A 255 -14.34 -20.10 -16.58
C LYS A 255 -13.43 -20.71 -15.49
N ASN A 256 -12.56 -19.92 -14.87
CA ASN A 256 -11.57 -20.37 -13.88
C ASN A 256 -10.55 -21.40 -14.39
N ASN A 257 -10.29 -21.43 -15.70
CA ASN A 257 -9.18 -22.20 -16.26
C ASN A 257 -7.89 -21.36 -16.26
N PRO A 258 -6.71 -21.95 -16.05
CA PRO A 258 -5.43 -21.25 -16.19
C PRO A 258 -5.33 -20.49 -17.51
N PHE A 259 -5.09 -19.19 -17.42
CA PHE A 259 -4.84 -18.35 -18.58
C PHE A 259 -3.46 -18.68 -19.15
N ARG A 260 -3.39 -18.78 -20.48
CA ARG A 260 -2.17 -19.05 -21.22
C ARG A 260 -1.86 -17.92 -22.17
N GLU A 261 -0.57 -17.63 -22.31
CA GLU A 261 -0.04 -16.72 -23.31
C GLU A 261 -0.11 -17.37 -24.71
N ASP A 262 0.14 -16.57 -25.75
CA ASP A 262 0.15 -17.04 -27.14
C ASP A 262 1.17 -18.17 -27.40
N ASP A 263 2.26 -18.22 -26.62
CA ASP A 263 3.28 -19.28 -26.66
C ASP A 263 2.89 -20.55 -25.89
N GLY A 264 1.72 -20.56 -25.25
CA GLY A 264 1.19 -21.67 -24.47
C GLY A 264 1.67 -21.72 -23.01
N SER A 265 2.54 -20.80 -22.56
CA SER A 265 2.99 -20.72 -21.17
C SER A 265 1.89 -20.21 -20.23
N LEU A 266 1.99 -20.53 -18.94
CA LEU A 266 1.04 -20.07 -17.92
C LEU A 266 1.29 -18.59 -17.58
N HIS A 267 0.24 -17.78 -17.49
CA HIS A 267 0.36 -16.40 -17.01
C HIS A 267 0.21 -16.33 -15.49
N PHE A 268 1.16 -15.67 -14.82
CA PHE A 268 1.15 -15.43 -13.38
C PHE A 268 1.10 -13.94 -13.10
N ARG A 269 0.47 -13.56 -11.99
CA ARG A 269 0.38 -12.17 -11.54
C ARG A 269 0.94 -12.03 -10.13
N PRO A 270 1.69 -10.95 -9.84
CA PRO A 270 2.16 -10.68 -8.49
C PRO A 270 1.00 -10.63 -7.49
N SER A 271 1.06 -11.44 -6.43
CA SER A 271 0.10 -11.37 -5.31
C SER A 271 0.53 -10.26 -4.36
N GLY A 272 -0.18 -9.13 -4.40
CA GLY A 272 0.24 -7.90 -3.70
C GLY A 272 0.39 -7.99 -2.18
N HIS A 273 -0.11 -9.05 -1.53
CA HIS A 273 -0.12 -9.18 -0.06
C HIS A 273 0.86 -10.21 0.50
N GLY A 274 1.16 -11.30 -0.24
CA GLY A 274 1.96 -12.42 0.28
C GLY A 274 3.43 -12.07 0.55
N ALA A 275 4.00 -11.14 -0.23
CA ALA A 275 5.39 -10.72 -0.06
C ALA A 275 5.59 -9.69 1.05
N LEU A 276 4.53 -9.05 1.55
CA LEU A 276 4.65 -8.00 2.56
C LEU A 276 5.21 -8.55 3.88
N LEU A 277 4.64 -9.63 4.41
CA LEU A 277 5.07 -10.19 5.70
C LEU A 277 6.50 -10.72 5.65
N THR A 278 6.88 -11.39 4.56
CA THR A 278 8.26 -11.85 4.36
C THR A 278 9.24 -10.69 4.37
N ASN A 279 8.92 -9.61 3.64
CA ASN A 279 9.81 -8.45 3.56
C ASN A 279 9.85 -7.69 4.89
N LEU A 280 8.72 -7.55 5.59
CA LEU A 280 8.68 -6.94 6.92
C LEU A 280 9.52 -7.70 7.95
N ASN A 281 9.48 -9.04 7.93
CA ASN A 281 10.27 -9.87 8.85
C ASN A 281 11.79 -9.82 8.59
N GLN A 282 12.22 -9.30 7.44
CA GLN A 282 13.63 -9.12 7.11
C GLN A 282 14.16 -7.73 7.48
N LEU A 283 13.29 -6.79 7.87
CA LEU A 283 13.70 -5.47 8.30
C LEU A 283 14.19 -5.54 9.75
N ASP A 284 15.36 -4.95 9.98
CA ASP A 284 15.88 -4.69 11.32
C ASP A 284 15.51 -3.25 11.70
N ALA A 285 14.33 -3.08 12.29
CA ALA A 285 13.81 -1.78 12.71
C ALA A 285 12.87 -1.91 13.92
N ASP A 286 12.91 -0.93 14.82
CA ASP A 286 12.02 -0.84 15.98
C ASP A 286 10.60 -0.41 15.57
N VAL A 287 10.52 0.51 14.60
CA VAL A 287 9.27 1.04 14.06
C VAL A 287 9.27 1.00 12.54
N VAL A 288 8.24 0.38 11.96
CA VAL A 288 8.02 0.36 10.50
C VAL A 288 6.79 1.16 10.12
N ILE A 289 6.98 2.22 9.33
CA ILE A 289 5.89 3.05 8.79
C ILE A 289 5.55 2.58 7.38
N ILE A 290 4.40 1.92 7.23
CA ILE A 290 3.96 1.39 5.93
C ILE A 290 3.13 2.46 5.19
N LYS A 291 3.45 2.70 3.92
CA LYS A 291 2.67 3.58 3.03
C LYS A 291 2.80 3.17 1.56
N ASN A 292 1.70 3.09 0.82
CA ASN A 292 1.72 2.81 -0.62
C ASN A 292 2.45 3.91 -1.40
N ILE A 293 3.16 3.53 -2.47
CA ILE A 293 3.94 4.44 -3.32
C ILE A 293 3.12 5.58 -3.95
N ASP A 294 1.86 5.35 -4.26
CA ASP A 294 0.96 6.30 -4.91
C ASP A 294 0.13 7.14 -3.93
N ASN A 295 0.28 6.89 -2.62
CA ASN A 295 -0.36 7.68 -1.59
C ASN A 295 0.58 8.80 -1.12
N VAL A 296 0.89 9.74 -2.02
CA VAL A 296 1.61 10.98 -1.69
C VAL A 296 0.69 12.17 -1.89
N VAL A 297 0.82 13.17 -1.01
CA VAL A 297 -0.02 14.36 -1.04
C VAL A 297 0.77 15.55 -1.57
N VAL A 298 0.08 16.51 -2.17
CA VAL A 298 0.71 17.78 -2.60
C VAL A 298 1.31 18.52 -1.41
N LYS A 299 2.35 19.31 -1.66
CA LYS A 299 3.16 20.02 -0.64
C LYS A 299 2.35 20.68 0.48
N LYS A 300 1.20 21.28 0.18
CA LYS A 300 0.32 21.95 1.16
C LYS A 300 -0.10 21.04 2.32
N TYR A 301 -0.26 19.75 2.10
CA TYR A 301 -0.78 18.80 3.10
C TYR A 301 0.31 17.93 3.76
N LYS A 302 1.58 18.08 3.35
CA LYS A 302 2.68 17.22 3.84
C LYS A 302 2.90 17.37 5.35
N GLU A 303 2.82 18.59 5.88
CA GLU A 303 2.96 18.86 7.32
C GLU A 303 1.86 18.19 8.15
N GLU A 304 0.62 18.20 7.65
CA GLU A 304 -0.50 17.54 8.33
C GLU A 304 -0.34 16.02 8.32
N VAL A 305 0.10 15.44 7.20
CA VAL A 305 0.44 14.02 7.13
C VAL A 305 1.58 13.69 8.10
N ALA A 306 2.64 14.49 8.14
CA ALA A 306 3.78 14.28 9.02
C ALA A 306 3.38 14.37 10.50
N LEU A 307 2.55 15.34 10.89
CA LEU A 307 1.99 15.46 12.23
C LEU A 307 1.33 14.14 12.66
N TYR A 308 0.39 13.63 11.86
CA TYR A 308 -0.31 12.41 12.23
C TYR A 308 0.58 11.16 12.16
N LYS A 309 1.64 11.14 11.35
CA LYS A 309 2.65 10.06 11.40
C LYS A 309 3.41 10.06 12.72
N LYS A 310 3.82 11.23 13.22
CA LYS A 310 4.44 11.37 14.55
C LYS A 310 3.49 10.95 15.66
N VAL A 311 2.22 11.37 15.60
CA VAL A 311 1.19 10.97 16.57
C VAL A 311 1.00 9.45 16.60
N LEU A 312 0.86 8.81 15.44
CA LEU A 312 0.72 7.35 15.35
C LEU A 312 1.97 6.63 15.90
N GLY A 313 3.16 7.15 15.60
CA GLY A 313 4.42 6.65 16.17
C GLY A 313 4.46 6.81 17.69
N GLY A 314 4.00 7.94 18.22
CA GLY A 314 3.95 8.19 19.67
C GLY A 314 2.99 7.26 20.40
N ILE A 315 1.81 7.00 19.82
CA ILE A 315 0.86 6.01 20.34
C ILE A 315 1.50 4.62 20.34
N LEU A 316 2.14 4.22 19.24
CA LEU A 316 2.82 2.93 19.12
C LEU A 316 3.87 2.75 20.20
N LEU A 317 4.79 3.72 20.35
CA LEU A 317 5.89 3.64 21.31
C LEU A 317 5.41 3.66 22.76
N LYS A 318 4.42 4.49 23.10
CA LYS A 318 3.78 4.50 24.44
C LYS A 318 3.18 3.14 24.78
N THR A 319 2.43 2.57 23.84
CA THR A 319 1.80 1.25 24.03
C THR A 319 2.85 0.15 24.13
N GLN A 320 3.90 0.21 23.31
CA GLN A 320 5.02 -0.74 23.36
C GLN A 320 5.77 -0.69 24.69
N GLU A 321 6.15 0.51 25.16
CA GLU A 321 6.87 0.68 26.44
C GLU A 321 6.05 0.11 27.61
N GLN A 322 4.75 0.37 27.64
CA GLN A 322 3.85 -0.18 28.66
C GLN A 322 3.69 -1.70 28.53
N THR A 323 3.63 -2.23 27.30
CA THR A 323 3.59 -3.67 27.02
C THR A 323 4.84 -4.37 27.56
N PHE A 324 6.02 -3.82 27.28
CA PHE A 324 7.29 -4.36 27.77
C PHE A 324 7.42 -4.28 29.29
N LYS A 325 6.92 -3.20 29.91
CA LYS A 325 6.85 -3.12 31.37
C LYS A 325 6.02 -4.25 31.96
N TYR A 326 4.85 -4.55 31.38
CA TYR A 326 4.01 -5.65 31.86
C TYR A 326 4.62 -7.03 31.61
N LEU A 327 5.26 -7.24 30.46
CA LEU A 327 6.00 -8.49 30.19
C LEU A 327 7.11 -8.71 31.22
N ASN A 328 7.89 -7.67 31.56
CA ASN A 328 8.93 -7.76 32.59
C ASN A 328 8.37 -8.08 33.97
N VAL A 329 7.19 -7.57 34.32
CA VAL A 329 6.49 -7.87 35.59
C VAL A 329 6.02 -9.33 35.62
N ILE A 330 5.52 -9.86 34.50
CA ILE A 330 5.15 -11.27 34.37
C ILE A 330 6.41 -12.16 34.51
N ASP A 331 7.48 -11.82 33.79
CA ASP A 331 8.71 -12.61 33.73
C ASP A 331 9.50 -12.60 35.04
N SER A 332 9.33 -11.58 35.88
CA SER A 332 9.96 -11.55 37.21
C SER A 332 9.26 -12.47 38.23
N GLU A 333 8.08 -13.00 37.91
CA GLU A 333 7.23 -13.81 38.81
C GLU A 333 6.89 -13.09 40.15
N THR A 334 7.00 -11.75 40.20
CA THR A 334 6.75 -10.94 41.41
C THR A 334 5.41 -10.20 41.36
N TYR A 335 4.49 -10.59 40.49
CA TYR A 335 3.19 -9.93 40.31
C TYR A 335 2.18 -10.35 41.38
N ASN A 336 1.24 -9.44 41.67
CA ASN A 336 0.07 -9.71 42.50
C ASN A 336 -1.22 -9.59 41.68
N GLU A 337 -2.36 -9.82 42.33
CA GLU A 337 -3.69 -9.77 41.68
C GLU A 337 -3.97 -8.40 41.01
N ASN A 338 -3.57 -7.29 41.63
CA ASN A 338 -3.75 -5.95 41.04
C ASN A 338 -2.91 -5.77 39.77
N ASP A 339 -1.72 -6.38 39.68
CA ASP A 339 -0.90 -6.33 38.47
C ASP A 339 -1.60 -7.07 37.33
N ILE A 340 -2.19 -8.24 37.62
CA ILE A 340 -2.97 -9.03 36.66
C ILE A 340 -4.20 -8.26 36.19
N GLU A 341 -4.96 -7.65 37.11
CA GLU A 341 -6.11 -6.81 36.75
C GLU A 341 -5.71 -5.61 35.88
N ALA A 342 -4.58 -4.95 36.20
CA ALA A 342 -4.07 -3.85 35.41
C ALA A 342 -3.67 -4.29 33.99
N ILE A 343 -3.05 -5.46 33.85
CA ILE A 343 -2.70 -6.04 32.54
C ILE A 343 -3.96 -6.38 31.74
N GLU A 344 -4.97 -6.98 32.37
CA GLU A 344 -6.25 -7.28 31.72
C GLU A 344 -6.94 -6.03 31.20
N MET A 345 -6.95 -4.96 32.01
CA MET A 345 -7.52 -3.67 31.64
C MET A 345 -6.74 -3.05 30.48
N PHE A 346 -5.41 -3.06 30.53
CA PHE A 346 -4.56 -2.55 29.46
C PHE A 346 -4.78 -3.30 28.13
N LEU A 347 -4.88 -4.63 28.16
CA LEU A 347 -5.18 -5.43 26.97
C LEU A 347 -6.53 -5.03 26.34
N LYS A 348 -7.56 -4.84 27.16
CA LYS A 348 -8.90 -4.46 26.70
C LYS A 348 -8.95 -3.03 26.17
N GLU A 349 -8.45 -2.06 26.95
CA GLU A 349 -8.66 -0.63 26.70
C GLU A 349 -7.62 -0.02 25.75
N ASN A 350 -6.38 -0.50 25.78
CA ASN A 350 -5.29 0.08 24.98
C ASN A 350 -4.95 -0.75 23.75
N LEU A 351 -5.06 -2.08 23.83
CA LEU A 351 -4.72 -3.00 22.74
C LEU A 351 -5.95 -3.59 22.02
N ASN A 352 -7.17 -3.23 22.44
CA ASN A 352 -8.43 -3.71 21.85
C ASN A 352 -8.54 -5.25 21.82
N VAL A 353 -7.95 -5.92 22.81
CA VAL A 353 -7.99 -7.39 22.91
C VAL A 353 -9.30 -7.82 23.57
N VAL A 354 -10.06 -8.66 22.88
CA VAL A 354 -11.25 -9.30 23.44
C VAL A 354 -10.81 -10.56 24.19
N ILE A 355 -10.76 -10.46 25.53
CA ILE A 355 -10.41 -11.60 26.39
C ILE A 355 -11.45 -12.73 26.24
N ALA A 356 -10.96 -13.97 26.14
CA ALA A 356 -11.79 -15.16 25.99
C ALA A 356 -12.83 -15.31 27.12
N LYS A 357 -14.03 -15.78 26.79
CA LYS A 357 -15.15 -15.85 27.75
C LYS A 357 -14.88 -16.78 28.94
N ASP A 358 -14.09 -17.80 28.72
CA ASP A 358 -13.70 -18.82 29.68
C ASP A 358 -12.40 -18.50 30.41
N TYR A 359 -11.73 -17.39 30.10
CA TYR A 359 -10.51 -16.93 30.76
C TYR A 359 -10.62 -16.91 32.29
N HIS A 360 -11.77 -16.50 32.85
CA HIS A 360 -11.97 -16.48 34.30
C HIS A 360 -11.97 -17.87 34.96
N LYS A 361 -12.10 -18.95 34.17
CA LYS A 361 -12.06 -20.34 34.64
C LYS A 361 -10.66 -20.95 34.54
N TYR A 362 -9.70 -20.23 33.97
CA TYR A 362 -8.32 -20.70 33.86
C TYR A 362 -7.67 -20.76 35.24
N SER A 363 -6.71 -21.68 35.40
CA SER A 363 -5.81 -21.64 36.55
C SER A 363 -4.96 -20.37 36.50
N ASP A 364 -4.40 -19.97 37.65
CA ASP A 364 -3.61 -18.74 37.72
C ASP A 364 -2.42 -18.76 36.75
N GLN A 365 -1.73 -19.90 36.65
CA GLN A 365 -0.64 -20.09 35.68
C GLN A 365 -1.12 -19.94 34.23
N SER A 366 -2.29 -20.52 33.87
CA SER A 366 -2.83 -20.41 32.52
C SER A 366 -3.36 -19.01 32.19
N LYS A 367 -3.81 -18.24 33.19
CA LYS A 367 -4.15 -16.82 32.99
C LYS A 367 -2.91 -16.02 32.63
N VAL A 368 -1.84 -16.19 33.39
CA VAL A 368 -0.59 -15.46 33.18
C VAL A 368 -0.01 -15.76 31.80
N GLU A 369 0.03 -17.04 31.41
CA GLU A 369 0.47 -17.43 30.07
C GLU A 369 -0.41 -16.79 28.97
N TYR A 370 -1.74 -16.83 29.13
CA TYR A 370 -2.67 -16.18 28.20
C TYR A 370 -2.42 -14.67 28.06
N LEU A 371 -2.17 -13.97 29.17
CA LEU A 371 -1.86 -12.53 29.14
C LEU A 371 -0.51 -12.27 28.45
N LYS A 372 0.51 -13.07 28.77
CA LYS A 372 1.84 -12.99 28.14
C LYS A 372 1.77 -13.21 26.64
N GLU A 373 1.05 -14.23 26.18
CA GLU A 373 0.83 -14.50 24.75
C GLU A 373 0.13 -13.33 24.04
N ASN A 374 -0.79 -12.62 24.70
CA ASN A 374 -1.46 -11.47 24.12
C ASN A 374 -0.60 -10.20 24.10
N LEU A 375 0.24 -9.99 25.11
CA LEU A 375 1.20 -8.90 25.17
C LEU A 375 2.36 -9.11 24.17
N ASN A 376 2.82 -10.34 23.99
CA ASN A 376 3.94 -10.68 23.12
C ASN A 376 3.53 -10.85 21.64
N LYS A 377 2.75 -9.89 21.13
CA LYS A 377 2.31 -9.80 19.73
C LYS A 377 2.82 -8.52 19.09
N PRO A 378 3.03 -8.50 17.75
CA PRO A 378 3.30 -7.26 17.04
C PRO A 378 2.18 -6.24 17.25
N ILE A 379 2.55 -4.98 17.53
CA ILE A 379 1.60 -3.89 17.72
C ILE A 379 1.41 -3.17 16.38
N ARG A 380 0.15 -2.97 15.99
CA ARG A 380 -0.23 -2.22 14.79
C ARG A 380 -1.12 -1.05 15.17
N VAL A 381 -0.74 0.16 14.75
CA VAL A 381 -1.55 1.37 14.90
C VAL A 381 -1.94 1.89 13.52
N CYS A 382 -3.24 2.09 13.28
CA CYS A 382 -3.77 2.59 12.02
C CYS A 382 -4.50 3.93 12.25
N GLY A 383 -4.19 4.92 11.42
CA GLY A 383 -4.98 6.15 11.35
C GLY A 383 -6.23 5.94 10.51
N MET A 384 -7.39 6.37 11.01
CA MET A 384 -8.67 6.35 10.29
C MET A 384 -9.13 7.78 10.01
N VAL A 385 -9.61 8.03 8.81
CA VAL A 385 -10.24 9.29 8.42
C VAL A 385 -11.75 9.10 8.30
N LYS A 386 -12.51 10.19 8.47
CA LYS A 386 -13.96 10.15 8.28
C LYS A 386 -14.26 9.78 6.82
N ASN A 387 -15.13 8.79 6.62
CA ASN A 387 -15.58 8.45 5.28
C ASN A 387 -16.55 9.54 4.77
N GLU A 388 -16.22 10.18 3.66
CA GLU A 388 -17.02 11.21 3.00
C GLU A 388 -17.82 10.68 1.79
N GLY A 389 -17.96 9.36 1.69
CA GLY A 389 -18.67 8.67 0.60
C GLY A 389 -17.75 7.98 -0.40
N GLU A 390 -16.44 8.00 -0.16
CA GLU A 390 -15.45 7.35 -1.00
C GLU A 390 -15.45 5.82 -0.79
N PRO A 391 -15.26 5.04 -1.86
CA PRO A 391 -15.14 3.59 -1.76
C PRO A 391 -13.84 3.22 -1.02
N GLY A 392 -13.93 2.29 -0.08
CA GLY A 392 -12.76 1.85 0.68
C GLY A 392 -13.08 0.80 1.73
N GLY A 393 -12.06 0.44 2.50
CA GLY A 393 -12.22 -0.40 3.68
C GLY A 393 -12.60 0.43 4.91
N GLY A 394 -13.40 -0.16 5.79
CA GLY A 394 -13.82 0.44 7.06
C GLY A 394 -13.29 -0.36 8.26
N PRO A 395 -13.25 0.23 9.47
CA PRO A 395 -12.84 -0.48 10.67
C PRO A 395 -14.02 -1.28 11.25
N PHE A 396 -13.83 -2.59 11.42
CA PHE A 396 -14.85 -3.50 11.95
C PHE A 396 -14.24 -4.47 12.97
N TRP A 397 -15.05 -4.84 13.95
CA TRP A 397 -14.84 -6.04 14.74
C TRP A 397 -15.25 -7.25 13.92
N ILE A 398 -14.33 -8.20 13.77
CA ILE A 398 -14.54 -9.43 13.01
C ILE A 398 -14.39 -10.64 13.93
N GLU A 399 -15.06 -11.73 13.59
CA GLU A 399 -14.90 -13.03 14.25
C GLU A 399 -14.06 -13.97 13.36
N ASN A 400 -12.90 -14.35 13.87
CA ASN A 400 -12.01 -15.32 13.26
C ASN A 400 -11.86 -16.56 14.17
N ASP A 401 -11.07 -17.53 13.73
CA ASP A 401 -10.91 -18.79 14.47
C ASP A 401 -10.13 -18.63 15.78
N HIS A 402 -9.47 -17.49 15.97
CA HIS A 402 -8.77 -17.09 17.19
C HIS A 402 -9.59 -16.14 18.08
N GLY A 403 -10.85 -15.85 17.71
CA GLY A 403 -11.75 -14.98 18.45
C GLY A 403 -12.05 -13.66 17.73
N VAL A 404 -12.38 -12.62 18.51
CA VAL A 404 -12.79 -11.32 17.97
C VAL A 404 -11.60 -10.37 17.91
N SER A 405 -11.42 -9.70 16.78
CA SER A 405 -10.36 -8.71 16.60
C SER A 405 -10.81 -7.54 15.72
N LEU A 406 -10.15 -6.40 15.88
CA LEU A 406 -10.37 -5.21 15.08
C LEU A 406 -9.59 -5.30 13.76
N GLN A 407 -10.27 -5.09 12.62
CA GLN A 407 -9.66 -5.13 11.29
C GLN A 407 -10.20 -4.03 10.38
N ILE A 408 -9.42 -3.66 9.37
CA ILE A 408 -9.90 -2.86 8.25
C ILE A 408 -10.44 -3.86 7.21
N VAL A 409 -11.74 -3.79 6.92
CA VAL A 409 -12.42 -4.71 6.02
C VAL A 409 -12.82 -3.97 4.75
N GLU A 410 -12.39 -4.48 3.61
CA GLU A 410 -12.76 -3.95 2.30
C GLU A 410 -14.16 -4.38 1.88
N SER A 411 -14.81 -3.56 1.05
CA SER A 411 -16.16 -3.85 0.51
C SER A 411 -16.27 -5.20 -0.22
N ALA A 412 -15.16 -5.70 -0.80
CA ALA A 412 -15.13 -7.00 -1.47
C ALA A 412 -15.22 -8.19 -0.50
N GLN A 413 -14.88 -7.98 0.78
CA GLN A 413 -14.92 -9.00 1.83
C GLN A 413 -16.27 -9.06 2.56
N VAL A 414 -17.21 -8.17 2.23
CA VAL A 414 -18.53 -8.08 2.87
C VAL A 414 -19.59 -8.80 2.05
N ASN A 415 -20.35 -9.69 2.67
CA ASN A 415 -21.44 -10.38 1.98
C ASN A 415 -22.68 -9.47 1.86
N LYS A 416 -22.75 -8.71 0.76
CA LYS A 416 -23.89 -7.80 0.48
C LYS A 416 -25.26 -8.50 0.33
N LYS A 417 -25.30 -9.84 0.30
CA LYS A 417 -26.54 -10.62 0.25
C LYS A 417 -27.02 -11.07 1.63
N ASN A 418 -26.20 -10.91 2.67
CA ASN A 418 -26.55 -11.27 4.03
C ASN A 418 -27.02 -10.03 4.79
N GLU A 419 -28.33 -9.83 4.92
CA GLU A 419 -28.93 -8.67 5.60
C GLU A 419 -28.52 -8.53 7.08
N LYS A 420 -28.00 -9.58 7.72
CA LYS A 420 -27.52 -9.54 9.11
C LYS A 420 -26.10 -8.99 9.24
N GLN A 421 -25.34 -8.92 8.15
CA GLN A 421 -24.04 -8.24 8.08
C GLN A 421 -24.24 -6.81 7.63
#